data_AF-A0A7J3HPS9-F1
#
_entry.id   AF-A0A7J3HPS9-F1
#
_cell.length_a   1.000
_cell.length_b   1.000
_cell.length_c   1.000
_cell.angle_alpha   90.00
_cell.angle_beta   90.00
_cell.angle_gamma   90.00
#
_symmetry.space_group_name_H-M   'P 1'
#
loop_
_entity.id
_entity.type
_entity.pdbx_description
1 polymer ?
#
loop_
_entity_poly.entity_id
_entity_poly.type
_entity_poly.pdbx_seq_one_letter_code
_entity_poly.pdbx_strand_id
1 'polypeptide(L)'
;IEKIEDVRGEKRKKIVERARAILYEWEKQKVPMETEVIRELEESVLKAKLIELGPDKLPAGPDAETADEVIITEGRADVINLMRYGYRNVIAVGGVKVPASLQKILSKKSRVIAFLDGDRGGDMILRELSQNFKVDLVARAPYGKEVEELTAKEISEALEAAVPLEEALKRARISVTPTVDTKQLLGDILEKIQPLVGEIEGNLMGIVLDKDMNELFRVPVSELAQKLSETPQFKYVVFDGVITQRLVDIAAARDEDIFLIGARLGENLSLKPHIHVLTMDKLRSEYASEHSQN
;
A
#
# COMPACT_ATOMS: atom_id res chain seq x y z
N ILE A 1 -28.28 62.67 19.18
CA ILE A 1 -28.43 61.21 19.00
C ILE A 1 -27.06 60.51 18.85
N GLU A 2 -26.01 61.21 18.41
CA GLU A 2 -24.64 60.66 18.24
C GLU A 2 -23.98 60.09 19.50
N LYS A 3 -24.19 60.71 20.67
CA LYS A 3 -23.53 60.31 21.93
C LYS A 3 -23.93 58.92 22.46
N ILE A 4 -25.02 58.33 21.96
CA ILE A 4 -25.52 57.02 22.41
C ILE A 4 -24.99 55.88 21.52
N GLU A 5 -24.65 56.16 20.26
CA GLU A 5 -24.02 55.18 19.37
C GLU A 5 -22.58 54.89 19.77
N ASP A 6 -21.82 55.92 20.18
CA ASP A 6 -20.42 55.79 20.57
C ASP A 6 -20.25 54.85 21.78
N VAL A 7 -21.14 54.99 22.78
CA VAL A 7 -21.14 54.14 23.98
C VAL A 7 -21.49 52.68 23.66
N ARG A 8 -22.27 52.42 22.61
CA ARG A 8 -22.60 51.05 22.15
C ARG A 8 -21.43 50.42 21.40
N GLY A 9 -20.74 51.20 20.56
CA GLY A 9 -19.53 50.78 19.87
C GLY A 9 -18.42 50.43 20.86
N GLU A 10 -18.21 51.27 21.86
CA GLU A 10 -17.16 51.10 22.86
C GLU A 10 -17.44 49.92 23.81
N LYS A 11 -18.72 49.69 24.18
CA LYS A 11 -19.13 48.48 24.91
C LYS A 11 -18.93 47.21 24.07
N ARG A 12 -19.28 47.22 22.77
CA ARG A 12 -19.00 46.08 21.88
C ARG A 12 -17.50 45.78 21.79
N LYS A 13 -16.68 46.82 21.66
CA LYS A 13 -15.22 46.68 21.58
C LYS A 13 -14.65 46.05 22.85
N LYS A 14 -15.09 46.51 24.03
CA LYS A 14 -14.71 45.91 25.32
C LYS A 14 -15.19 44.46 25.48
N ILE A 15 -16.37 44.11 24.97
CA ILE A 15 -16.86 42.72 24.99
C ILE A 15 -15.98 41.81 24.12
N VAL A 16 -15.62 42.28 22.92
CA VAL A 16 -14.75 41.54 21.99
C VAL A 16 -13.34 41.37 22.55
N GLU A 17 -12.77 42.41 23.15
CA GLU A 17 -11.44 42.34 23.79
C GLU A 17 -11.43 41.39 24.99
N ARG A 18 -12.50 41.40 25.80
CA ARG A 18 -12.64 40.47 26.94
C ARG A 18 -12.81 39.02 26.48
N ALA A 19 -13.58 38.80 25.41
CA ALA A 19 -13.73 37.48 24.80
C ALA A 19 -12.40 36.95 24.23
N ARG A 20 -11.60 37.80 23.58
CA ARG A 20 -10.24 37.43 23.13
C ARG A 20 -9.30 37.09 24.27
N ALA A 21 -9.35 37.85 25.37
CA ALA A 21 -8.51 37.58 26.54
C ALA A 21 -8.87 36.23 27.20
N ILE A 22 -10.16 35.91 27.33
CA ILE A 22 -10.64 34.63 27.88
C ILE A 22 -10.20 33.47 26.98
N LEU A 23 -10.32 33.61 25.66
CA LEU A 23 -9.86 32.59 24.70
C LEU A 23 -8.35 32.34 24.82
N TYR A 24 -7.55 33.40 24.98
CA TYR A 24 -6.10 33.30 25.12
C TYR A 24 -5.68 32.67 26.46
N GLU A 25 -6.42 32.94 27.54
CA GLU A 25 -6.22 32.30 28.85
C GLU A 25 -6.60 30.81 28.82
N TRP A 26 -7.70 30.46 28.14
CA TRP A 26 -8.09 29.06 27.93
C TRP A 26 -7.09 28.28 27.10
N GLU A 27 -6.52 28.88 26.06
CA GLU A 27 -5.50 28.25 25.23
C GLU A 27 -4.21 27.98 26.03
N LYS A 28 -3.86 28.87 26.97
CA LYS A 28 -2.73 28.69 27.91
C LYS A 28 -2.99 27.66 29.00
N GLN A 29 -4.24 27.36 29.34
CA GLN A 29 -4.60 26.39 30.38
C GLN A 29 -4.71 24.94 29.86
N LYS A 30 -4.40 24.66 28.59
CA LYS A 30 -4.28 23.29 28.08
C LYS A 30 -3.12 22.54 28.75
N VAL A 31 -3.41 21.94 29.90
CA VAL A 31 -2.68 20.79 30.43
C VAL A 31 -2.96 19.60 29.50
N PRO A 32 -1.95 18.82 29.06
CA PRO A 32 -2.12 17.74 28.09
C PRO A 32 -2.70 16.45 28.72
N MET A 33 -3.87 16.55 29.38
CA MET A 33 -4.62 15.39 29.92
C MET A 33 -6.03 15.23 29.33
N GLU A 34 -6.60 16.24 28.65
CA GLU A 34 -7.98 16.19 28.13
C GLU A 34 -8.12 15.49 26.77
N THR A 35 -7.04 15.39 25.98
CA THR A 35 -7.11 14.87 24.61
C THR A 35 -7.39 13.36 24.56
N GLU A 36 -6.89 12.56 25.50
CA GLU A 36 -7.07 11.11 25.47
C GLU A 36 -8.49 10.70 25.88
N VAL A 37 -9.02 11.27 26.97
CA VAL A 37 -10.39 11.00 27.44
C VAL A 37 -11.43 11.44 26.41
N ILE A 38 -11.22 12.58 25.76
CA ILE A 38 -12.10 13.06 24.68
C ILE A 38 -12.02 12.13 23.47
N ARG A 39 -10.81 11.68 23.08
CA ARG A 39 -10.63 10.72 21.98
C ARG A 39 -11.30 9.38 22.26
N GLU A 40 -11.15 8.85 23.47
CA GLU A 40 -11.82 7.61 23.88
C GLU A 40 -13.35 7.74 23.81
N LEU A 41 -13.88 8.88 24.29
CA LEU A 41 -15.31 9.17 24.20
C LEU A 41 -15.77 9.28 22.74
N GLU A 42 -15.05 10.02 21.88
CA GLU A 42 -15.35 10.14 20.46
C GLU A 42 -15.32 8.79 19.75
N GLU A 43 -14.31 7.96 20.02
CA GLU A 43 -14.23 6.60 19.49
C GLU A 43 -15.41 5.74 19.92
N SER A 44 -15.82 5.80 21.18
CA SER A 44 -16.95 5.03 21.69
C SER A 44 -18.26 5.39 20.97
N VAL A 45 -18.46 6.68 20.68
CA VAL A 45 -19.62 7.18 19.94
C VAL A 45 -19.57 6.73 18.48
N LEU A 46 -18.40 6.74 17.84
CA LEU A 46 -18.22 6.26 16.47
C LEU A 46 -18.46 4.75 16.36
N LYS A 47 -17.93 3.97 17.30
CA LYS A 47 -18.15 2.51 17.39
C LYS A 47 -19.63 2.19 17.55
N ALA A 48 -20.40 3.00 18.27
CA ALA A 48 -21.84 2.84 18.42
C ALA A 48 -22.64 3.19 17.14
N LYS A 49 -22.07 3.99 16.24
CA LYS A 49 -22.68 4.39 14.96
C LYS A 49 -22.31 3.45 13.80
N LEU A 50 -21.36 2.54 14.02
CA LEU A 50 -21.00 1.51 13.06
C LEU A 50 -22.20 0.58 12.85
N ILE A 51 -22.51 0.29 11.59
CA ILE A 51 -23.56 -0.66 11.21
C ILE A 51 -22.95 -1.89 10.56
N GLU A 52 -23.75 -2.94 10.41
CA GLU A 52 -23.39 -4.16 9.69
C GLU A 52 -24.28 -4.28 8.45
N LEU A 53 -23.67 -4.47 7.27
CA LEU A 53 -24.39 -4.58 6.01
C LEU A 53 -24.34 -6.00 5.43
N GLY A 54 -25.49 -6.44 4.90
CA GLY A 54 -25.62 -7.72 4.21
C GLY A 54 -25.58 -8.95 5.13
N PRO A 55 -25.70 -10.16 4.56
CA PRO A 55 -25.69 -11.41 5.30
C PRO A 55 -24.33 -11.70 5.97
N ASP A 56 -23.25 -11.17 5.40
CA ASP A 56 -21.88 -11.34 5.91
C ASP A 56 -21.52 -10.30 6.98
N LYS A 57 -22.47 -9.43 7.37
CA LYS A 57 -22.33 -8.43 8.44
C LYS A 57 -21.09 -7.55 8.27
N LEU A 58 -20.92 -7.01 7.06
CA LEU A 58 -19.78 -6.17 6.71
C LEU A 58 -19.80 -4.88 7.55
N PRO A 59 -18.73 -4.54 8.29
CA PRO A 59 -18.62 -3.29 9.03
C PRO A 59 -18.77 -2.11 8.08
N ALA A 60 -19.67 -1.18 8.39
CA ALA A 60 -19.92 -0.04 7.53
C ALA A 60 -20.30 1.21 8.31
N GLY A 61 -20.09 2.34 7.65
CA GLY A 61 -20.62 3.61 8.08
C GLY A 61 -22.14 3.68 7.86
N PRO A 62 -22.84 4.50 8.65
CA PRO A 62 -24.31 4.57 8.67
C PRO A 62 -24.93 4.98 7.33
N ASP A 63 -24.19 5.67 6.48
CA ASP A 63 -24.70 6.20 5.21
C ASP A 63 -24.27 5.32 4.01
N ALA A 64 -23.52 4.24 4.25
CA ALA A 64 -22.97 3.39 3.19
C ALA A 64 -24.04 2.69 2.34
N GLU A 65 -25.21 2.35 2.91
CA GLU A 65 -26.30 1.73 2.16
C GLU A 65 -27.10 2.73 1.31
N THR A 66 -27.25 3.97 1.76
CA THR A 66 -28.10 4.98 1.12
C THR A 66 -27.35 5.93 0.19
N ALA A 67 -26.05 6.15 0.41
CA ALA A 67 -25.25 7.04 -0.43
C ALA A 67 -25.07 6.49 -1.85
N ASP A 68 -25.03 7.39 -2.85
CA ASP A 68 -24.77 7.02 -4.25
C ASP A 68 -23.30 6.68 -4.51
N GLU A 69 -22.39 7.26 -3.73
CA GLU A 69 -20.96 6.96 -3.71
C GLU A 69 -20.61 6.16 -2.45
N VAL A 70 -19.76 5.14 -2.58
CA VAL A 70 -19.27 4.36 -1.45
C VAL A 70 -17.75 4.20 -1.51
N ILE A 71 -17.11 4.25 -0.34
CA ILE A 71 -15.68 3.97 -0.16
C ILE A 71 -15.54 2.57 0.44
N ILE A 72 -14.74 1.73 -0.19
CA ILE A 72 -14.43 0.38 0.26
C ILE A 72 -13.08 0.40 0.97
N THR A 73 -12.96 -0.23 2.13
CA THR A 73 -11.71 -0.42 2.88
C THR A 73 -11.48 -1.89 3.24
N GLU A 74 -10.31 -2.23 3.77
CA GLU A 74 -9.99 -3.61 4.15
C GLU A 74 -10.70 -4.02 5.44
N GLY A 75 -10.57 -3.17 6.45
CA GLY A 75 -10.85 -3.50 7.84
C GLY A 75 -11.82 -2.55 8.53
N ARG A 76 -12.28 -3.01 9.70
CA ARG A 76 -13.17 -2.25 10.58
C ARG A 76 -12.51 -0.98 11.12
N ALA A 77 -11.20 -1.01 11.39
CA ALA A 77 -10.48 0.11 11.95
C ALA A 77 -10.38 1.27 10.94
N ASP A 78 -10.19 0.96 9.66
CA ASP A 78 -10.26 1.92 8.56
C ASP A 78 -11.61 2.64 8.53
N VAL A 79 -12.71 1.89 8.65
CA VAL A 79 -14.06 2.47 8.70
C VAL A 79 -14.19 3.44 9.87
N ILE A 80 -13.68 3.06 11.05
CA ILE A 80 -13.71 3.93 12.23
C ILE A 80 -12.87 5.19 12.01
N ASN A 81 -11.67 5.07 11.43
CA ASN A 81 -10.79 6.21 11.18
C ASN A 81 -11.39 7.16 10.12
N LEU A 82 -11.95 6.63 9.04
CA LEU A 82 -12.64 7.43 8.03
C LEU A 82 -13.89 8.12 8.61
N MET A 83 -14.69 7.41 9.42
CA MET A 83 -15.85 8.00 10.11
C MET A 83 -15.44 9.09 11.10
N ARG A 84 -14.29 8.98 11.76
CA ARG A 84 -13.73 10.02 12.64
C ARG A 84 -13.55 11.34 11.90
N TYR A 85 -13.20 11.29 10.62
CA TYR A 85 -13.02 12.47 9.77
C TYR A 85 -14.22 12.79 8.87
N GLY A 86 -15.39 12.19 9.15
CA GLY A 86 -16.66 12.56 8.52
C GLY A 86 -17.05 11.74 7.29
N TYR A 87 -16.25 10.77 6.87
CA TYR A 87 -16.60 9.85 5.79
C TYR A 87 -17.53 8.76 6.33
N ARG A 88 -18.82 8.89 6.06
CA ARG A 88 -19.88 8.03 6.63
C ARG A 88 -20.39 6.98 5.64
N ASN A 89 -19.99 7.07 4.38
CA ASN A 89 -20.34 6.19 3.27
C ASN A 89 -19.25 5.12 3.01
N VAL A 90 -18.76 4.49 4.07
CA VAL A 90 -17.61 3.56 4.00
C VAL A 90 -18.06 2.13 4.31
N ILE A 91 -17.47 1.13 3.67
CA ILE A 91 -17.71 -0.29 3.94
C ILE A 91 -16.39 -1.08 3.96
N ALA A 92 -16.20 -1.92 4.97
CA ALA A 92 -15.06 -2.82 5.06
C ALA A 92 -15.36 -4.17 4.39
N VAL A 93 -14.37 -4.77 3.73
CA VAL A 93 -14.51 -6.07 3.06
C VAL A 93 -14.05 -7.27 3.88
N GLY A 94 -13.35 -7.04 4.99
CA GLY A 94 -12.91 -8.10 5.91
C GLY A 94 -11.69 -8.88 5.42
N GLY A 95 -10.82 -8.24 4.64
CA GLY A 95 -9.57 -8.83 4.12
C GLY A 95 -9.66 -9.40 2.70
N VAL A 96 -8.71 -10.27 2.36
CA VAL A 96 -8.46 -10.74 0.97
C VAL A 96 -9.63 -11.49 0.36
N LYS A 97 -10.39 -12.26 1.14
CA LYS A 97 -11.53 -13.05 0.62
C LYS A 97 -12.81 -12.25 0.73
N VAL A 98 -13.07 -11.41 -0.25
CA VAL A 98 -14.23 -10.50 -0.27
C VAL A 98 -15.53 -11.28 -0.48
N PRO A 99 -16.55 -11.12 0.39
CA PRO A 99 -17.81 -11.84 0.24
C PRO A 99 -18.62 -11.41 -0.98
N ALA A 100 -19.21 -12.38 -1.69
CA ALA A 100 -20.00 -12.12 -2.89
C ALA A 100 -21.26 -11.27 -2.62
N SER A 101 -21.74 -11.20 -1.36
CA SER A 101 -22.88 -10.36 -1.01
C SER A 101 -22.60 -8.86 -1.21
N LEU A 102 -21.33 -8.45 -1.16
CA LEU A 102 -20.90 -7.08 -1.44
C LEU A 102 -21.31 -6.62 -2.84
N GLN A 103 -21.31 -7.53 -3.81
CA GLN A 103 -21.68 -7.21 -5.20
C GLN A 103 -23.10 -6.64 -5.32
N LYS A 104 -24.05 -7.15 -4.51
CA LYS A 104 -25.42 -6.64 -4.48
C LYS A 104 -25.49 -5.21 -3.95
N ILE A 105 -24.63 -4.86 -2.99
CA ILE A 105 -24.56 -3.52 -2.42
C ILE A 105 -23.94 -2.57 -3.46
N LEU A 106 -22.80 -2.94 -4.04
CA LEU A 106 -22.05 -2.11 -4.99
C LEU A 106 -22.79 -1.89 -6.31
N SER A 107 -23.58 -2.86 -6.77
CA SER A 107 -24.37 -2.74 -8.01
C SER A 107 -25.40 -1.59 -7.98
N LYS A 108 -25.81 -1.16 -6.78
CA LYS A 108 -26.75 -0.04 -6.59
C LYS A 108 -26.05 1.33 -6.56
N LYS A 109 -24.72 1.36 -6.58
CA LYS A 109 -23.92 2.57 -6.37
C LYS A 109 -23.52 3.17 -7.70
N SER A 110 -23.63 4.49 -7.78
CA SER A 110 -23.19 5.27 -8.93
C SER A 110 -21.67 5.26 -9.03
N ARG A 111 -20.97 5.44 -7.89
CA ARG A 111 -19.51 5.48 -7.81
C ARG A 111 -18.98 4.64 -6.65
N VAL A 112 -17.91 3.88 -6.91
CA VAL A 112 -17.25 3.00 -5.95
C VAL A 112 -15.76 3.32 -5.94
N ILE A 113 -15.25 3.68 -4.77
CA ILE A 113 -13.84 4.01 -4.54
C ILE A 113 -13.24 2.93 -3.63
N ALA A 114 -12.21 2.22 -4.06
CA ALA A 114 -11.44 1.36 -3.16
C ALA A 114 -10.31 2.17 -2.51
N PHE A 115 -10.32 2.31 -1.19
CA PHE A 115 -9.25 2.96 -0.43
C PHE A 115 -8.50 1.89 0.37
N LEU A 116 -7.30 1.56 -0.09
CA LEU A 116 -6.54 0.41 0.37
C LEU A 116 -5.21 0.82 1.00
N ASP A 117 -4.67 -0.03 1.86
CA ASP A 117 -3.43 0.19 2.60
C ASP A 117 -2.22 0.30 1.68
N GLY A 118 -1.17 0.99 2.11
CA GLY A 118 0.02 1.26 1.30
C GLY A 118 0.98 0.07 1.16
N ASP A 119 0.48 -1.15 1.25
CA ASP A 119 1.25 -2.38 1.42
C ASP A 119 0.87 -3.47 0.39
N ARG A 120 1.41 -4.69 0.57
CA ARG A 120 1.11 -5.83 -0.31
C ARG A 120 -0.28 -6.43 -0.04
N GLY A 121 -0.79 -6.34 1.19
CA GLY A 121 -2.14 -6.77 1.52
C GLY A 121 -3.17 -6.04 0.67
N GLY A 122 -3.03 -4.71 0.58
CA GLY A 122 -3.92 -3.91 -0.26
C GLY A 122 -3.76 -4.17 -1.76
N ASP A 123 -2.57 -4.53 -2.25
CA ASP A 123 -2.41 -4.94 -3.65
C ASP A 123 -3.15 -6.26 -3.94
N MET A 124 -3.21 -7.18 -2.97
CA MET A 124 -3.96 -8.44 -3.11
C MET A 124 -5.47 -8.19 -3.11
N ILE A 125 -5.96 -7.32 -2.23
CA ILE A 125 -7.37 -6.94 -2.16
C ILE A 125 -7.79 -6.17 -3.41
N LEU A 126 -6.94 -5.30 -3.94
CA LEU A 126 -7.20 -4.62 -5.21
C LEU A 126 -7.43 -5.62 -6.35
N ARG A 127 -6.62 -6.68 -6.41
CA ARG A 127 -6.76 -7.73 -7.43
C ARG A 127 -8.07 -8.49 -7.28
N GLU A 128 -8.41 -8.92 -6.07
CA GLU A 128 -9.68 -9.60 -5.80
C GLU A 128 -10.87 -8.70 -6.18
N LEU A 129 -10.85 -7.44 -5.74
CA LEU A 129 -11.89 -6.46 -6.05
C LEU A 129 -12.04 -6.25 -7.55
N SER A 130 -10.93 -6.14 -8.28
CA SER A 130 -10.93 -5.91 -9.72
C SER A 130 -11.53 -7.06 -10.55
N GLN A 131 -11.44 -8.29 -10.05
CA GLN A 131 -11.92 -9.47 -10.77
C GLN A 131 -13.42 -9.68 -10.60
N ASN A 132 -13.94 -9.41 -9.41
CA ASN A 132 -15.28 -9.85 -9.02
C ASN A 132 -16.26 -8.70 -8.75
N PHE A 133 -15.77 -7.46 -8.62
CA PHE A 133 -16.58 -6.33 -8.13
C PHE A 133 -16.43 -5.08 -9.01
N LYS A 134 -17.45 -4.22 -8.97
CA LYS A 134 -17.42 -2.89 -9.59
C LYS A 134 -16.53 -1.98 -8.73
N VAL A 135 -15.46 -1.44 -9.30
CA VAL A 135 -14.62 -0.39 -8.69
C VAL A 135 -14.31 0.65 -9.76
N ASP A 136 -14.65 1.91 -9.49
CA ASP A 136 -14.46 3.01 -10.43
C ASP A 136 -13.09 3.69 -10.21
N LEU A 137 -12.74 3.92 -8.94
CA LEU A 137 -11.48 4.57 -8.55
C LEU A 137 -10.78 3.82 -7.42
N VAL A 138 -9.49 4.04 -7.32
CA VAL A 138 -8.64 3.48 -6.27
C VAL A 138 -7.81 4.59 -5.65
N ALA A 139 -7.97 4.76 -4.34
CA ALA A 139 -7.09 5.54 -3.47
C ALA A 139 -6.13 4.59 -2.75
N ARG A 140 -4.90 5.04 -2.53
CA ARG A 140 -3.88 4.27 -1.81
C ARG A 140 -3.33 5.09 -0.67
N ALA A 141 -3.22 4.48 0.50
CA ALA A 141 -2.48 5.07 1.60
C ALA A 141 -1.00 5.23 1.20
N PRO A 142 -0.26 6.18 1.81
CA PRO A 142 1.18 6.29 1.64
C PRO A 142 1.89 4.95 1.90
N TYR A 143 3.01 4.72 1.21
CA TYR A 143 3.72 3.44 1.28
C TYR A 143 4.04 3.04 2.73
N GLY A 144 3.68 1.80 3.09
CA GLY A 144 3.91 1.23 4.41
C GLY A 144 3.02 1.77 5.52
N LYS A 145 1.98 2.56 5.20
CA LYS A 145 0.95 2.98 6.15
C LYS A 145 -0.37 2.28 5.89
N GLU A 146 -1.11 2.06 6.97
CA GLU A 146 -2.48 1.53 6.93
C GLU A 146 -3.48 2.68 7.01
N VAL A 147 -4.67 2.49 6.44
CA VAL A 147 -5.74 3.51 6.42
C VAL A 147 -6.18 3.87 7.85
N GLU A 148 -6.09 2.92 8.80
CA GLU A 148 -6.37 3.16 10.22
C GLU A 148 -5.43 4.19 10.89
N GLU A 149 -4.21 4.39 10.36
CA GLU A 149 -3.21 5.30 10.93
C GLU A 149 -3.21 6.70 10.31
N LEU A 150 -3.98 6.93 9.25
CA LEU A 150 -3.91 8.17 8.48
C LEU A 150 -4.55 9.34 9.21
N THR A 151 -3.95 10.51 9.03
CA THR A 151 -4.51 11.81 9.45
C THR A 151 -5.58 12.29 8.47
N ALA A 152 -6.44 13.22 8.91
CA ALA A 152 -7.43 13.88 8.04
C ALA A 152 -6.82 14.40 6.73
N LYS A 153 -5.62 14.97 6.81
CA LYS A 153 -4.91 15.53 5.66
C LYS A 153 -4.49 14.43 4.68
N GLU A 154 -3.88 13.36 5.17
CA GLU A 154 -3.44 12.24 4.33
C GLU A 154 -4.62 11.51 3.68
N ILE A 155 -5.75 11.39 4.37
CA ILE A 155 -6.98 10.82 3.82
C ILE A 155 -7.52 11.68 2.67
N SER A 156 -7.60 13.00 2.86
CA SER A 156 -8.05 13.92 1.80
C SER A 156 -7.12 13.86 0.60
N GLU A 157 -5.80 13.91 0.82
CA GLU A 157 -4.80 13.83 -0.25
C GLU A 157 -4.88 12.50 -1.01
N ALA A 158 -5.07 11.37 -0.31
CA ALA A 158 -5.19 10.06 -0.94
C ALA A 158 -6.47 9.91 -1.78
N LEU A 159 -7.60 10.43 -1.28
CA LEU A 159 -8.88 10.39 -2.01
C LEU A 159 -8.91 11.36 -3.20
N GLU A 160 -8.28 12.53 -3.08
CA GLU A 160 -8.11 13.47 -4.20
C GLU A 160 -7.17 12.92 -5.27
N ALA A 161 -6.13 12.19 -4.88
CA ALA A 161 -5.19 11.52 -5.77
C ALA A 161 -5.70 10.16 -6.29
N ALA A 162 -6.96 9.79 -6.01
CA ALA A 162 -7.53 8.53 -6.46
C ALA A 162 -7.54 8.43 -7.99
N VAL A 163 -7.13 7.28 -8.51
CA VAL A 163 -6.98 7.04 -9.95
C VAL A 163 -7.95 5.98 -10.45
N PRO A 164 -8.27 5.94 -11.75
CA PRO A 164 -9.06 4.87 -12.34
C PRO A 164 -8.49 3.49 -12.04
N LEU A 165 -9.37 2.49 -11.88
CA LEU A 165 -8.99 1.10 -11.56
C LEU A 165 -7.88 0.57 -12.48
N GLU A 166 -7.95 0.84 -13.78
CA GLU A 166 -6.97 0.38 -14.76
C GLU A 166 -5.58 0.99 -14.53
N GLU A 167 -5.51 2.26 -14.13
CA GLU A 167 -4.27 2.93 -13.77
C GLU A 167 -3.72 2.41 -12.43
N ALA A 168 -4.59 2.19 -11.45
CA ALA A 168 -4.23 1.58 -10.18
C ALA A 168 -3.65 0.18 -10.37
N LEU A 169 -4.27 -0.65 -11.22
CA LEU A 169 -3.78 -1.98 -11.57
C LEU A 169 -2.45 -1.93 -12.32
N LYS A 170 -2.21 -0.90 -13.16
CA LYS A 170 -0.89 -0.68 -13.77
C LYS A 170 0.15 -0.36 -12.69
N ARG A 171 -0.16 0.52 -11.73
CA ARG A 171 0.74 0.87 -10.60
C ARG A 171 1.00 -0.32 -9.67
N ALA A 172 -0.03 -1.11 -9.35
CA ALA A 172 0.07 -2.34 -8.55
C ALA A 172 0.70 -3.52 -9.33
N ARG A 173 0.73 -3.42 -10.66
CA ARG A 173 1.59 -4.26 -11.50
C ARG A 173 3.01 -3.76 -11.46
N ILE A 174 3.28 -2.45 -11.46
CA ILE A 174 4.63 -1.89 -11.31
C ILE A 174 5.26 -2.28 -9.94
N SER A 175 4.45 -2.47 -8.89
CA SER A 175 4.92 -2.98 -7.58
C SER A 175 5.18 -4.49 -7.52
N VAL A 176 4.76 -5.28 -8.54
CA VAL A 176 4.96 -6.76 -8.60
C VAL A 176 5.51 -7.26 -9.95
N THR A 177 5.73 -6.38 -10.93
CA THR A 177 6.30 -6.67 -12.26
C THR A 177 6.84 -5.36 -12.88
N PRO A 178 8.10 -5.32 -13.32
CA PRO A 178 8.79 -4.08 -13.66
C PRO A 178 8.28 -3.44 -14.97
N THR A 179 8.52 -2.13 -15.07
CA THR A 179 8.13 -1.18 -16.12
C THR A 179 8.40 -1.63 -17.55
N VAL A 180 7.74 -0.95 -18.50
CA VAL A 180 7.58 -1.15 -19.95
C VAL A 180 8.84 -1.48 -20.78
N ASP A 181 10.04 -1.53 -20.20
CA ASP A 181 11.26 -2.11 -20.81
C ASP A 181 11.45 -3.62 -20.53
N THR A 182 10.57 -4.22 -19.72
CA THR A 182 10.72 -5.62 -19.31
C THR A 182 10.50 -6.63 -20.40
N LYS A 183 9.69 -6.43 -21.43
CA LYS A 183 9.57 -7.49 -22.44
C LYS A 183 10.90 -7.76 -23.17
N GLN A 184 11.69 -6.71 -23.33
CA GLN A 184 13.03 -6.80 -23.89
C GLN A 184 14.06 -7.21 -22.84
N LEU A 185 14.05 -6.59 -21.65
CA LEU A 185 14.97 -6.94 -20.56
C LEU A 185 14.74 -8.37 -20.03
N LEU A 186 13.48 -8.80 -19.88
CA LEU A 186 13.09 -10.14 -19.50
C LEU A 186 13.41 -11.13 -20.61
N GLY A 187 13.26 -10.76 -21.89
CA GLY A 187 13.76 -11.53 -23.03
C GLY A 187 15.28 -11.72 -23.00
N ASP A 188 16.04 -10.63 -22.81
CA ASP A 188 17.51 -10.66 -22.68
C ASP A 188 17.97 -11.44 -21.43
N ILE A 189 17.26 -11.29 -20.32
CA ILE A 189 17.41 -12.09 -19.08
C ILE A 189 17.14 -13.56 -19.40
N LEU A 190 16.03 -13.88 -20.05
CA LEU A 190 15.62 -15.24 -20.36
C LEU A 190 16.64 -15.93 -21.27
N GLU A 191 17.12 -15.28 -22.33
CA GLU A 191 18.12 -15.84 -23.24
C GLU A 191 19.48 -16.10 -22.57
N LYS A 192 19.95 -15.18 -21.71
CA LYS A 192 21.30 -15.29 -21.11
C LYS A 192 21.33 -15.99 -19.76
N ILE A 193 20.30 -15.86 -18.93
CA ILE A 193 20.25 -16.42 -17.57
C ILE A 193 19.69 -17.84 -17.57
N GLN A 194 18.81 -18.22 -18.49
CA GLN A 194 18.26 -19.58 -18.54
C GLN A 194 19.34 -20.67 -18.73
N PRO A 195 20.36 -20.50 -19.60
CA PRO A 195 21.48 -21.44 -19.67
C PRO A 195 22.24 -21.56 -18.35
N LEU A 196 22.46 -20.42 -17.66
CA LEU A 196 23.17 -20.37 -16.38
C LEU A 196 22.41 -21.08 -15.26
N VAL A 197 21.07 -21.01 -15.26
CA VAL A 197 20.22 -21.76 -14.32
C VAL A 197 20.49 -23.26 -14.43
N GLY A 198 20.55 -23.79 -15.67
CA GLY A 198 20.85 -25.21 -15.90
C GLY A 198 22.26 -25.62 -15.46
N GLU A 199 23.23 -24.71 -15.47
CA GLU A 199 24.61 -24.98 -15.01
C GLU A 199 24.74 -25.07 -13.49
N ILE A 200 23.95 -24.29 -12.74
CA ILE A 200 24.11 -24.16 -11.28
C ILE A 200 23.13 -24.99 -10.46
N GLU A 201 22.01 -25.39 -11.06
CA GLU A 201 20.98 -26.19 -10.40
C GLU A 201 21.54 -27.55 -9.96
N GLY A 202 21.38 -27.89 -8.68
CA GLY A 202 21.90 -29.10 -8.07
C GLY A 202 23.35 -29.00 -7.57
N ASN A 203 24.04 -27.88 -7.84
CA ASN A 203 25.43 -27.67 -7.46
C ASN A 203 25.60 -26.74 -6.25
N LEU A 204 24.52 -26.13 -5.72
CA LEU A 204 24.58 -25.15 -4.63
C LEU A 204 25.56 -24.00 -4.91
N MET A 205 25.64 -23.59 -6.17
CA MET A 205 26.49 -22.50 -6.65
C MET A 205 25.66 -21.25 -6.94
N GLY A 206 26.31 -20.09 -6.83
CA GLY A 206 25.78 -18.80 -7.23
C GLY A 206 26.71 -18.09 -8.22
N ILE A 207 26.10 -17.37 -9.16
CA ILE A 207 26.75 -16.56 -10.19
C ILE A 207 26.25 -15.13 -9.99
N VAL A 208 27.18 -14.17 -10.01
CA VAL A 208 26.89 -12.75 -9.89
C VAL A 208 27.30 -12.07 -11.19
N LEU A 209 26.41 -11.25 -11.74
CA LEU A 209 26.59 -10.56 -13.02
C LEU A 209 26.49 -9.03 -12.85
N ASP A 210 27.19 -8.31 -13.71
CA ASP A 210 27.07 -6.86 -13.84
C ASP A 210 25.81 -6.45 -14.65
N LYS A 211 25.66 -5.14 -14.87
CA LYS A 211 24.53 -4.57 -15.64
C LYS A 211 24.48 -5.02 -17.11
N ASP A 212 25.64 -5.39 -17.66
CA ASP A 212 25.84 -5.77 -19.05
C ASP A 212 25.77 -7.31 -19.23
N MET A 213 25.39 -8.03 -18.17
CA MET A 213 25.31 -9.50 -18.08
C MET A 213 26.68 -10.20 -18.16
N ASN A 214 27.77 -9.52 -17.83
CA ASN A 214 29.07 -10.16 -17.72
C ASN A 214 29.21 -10.79 -16.34
N GLU A 215 29.81 -11.99 -16.32
CA GLU A 215 30.09 -12.69 -15.08
C GLU A 215 31.15 -11.95 -14.26
N LEU A 216 30.79 -11.53 -13.05
CA LEU A 216 31.71 -10.96 -12.08
C LEU A 216 32.45 -12.08 -11.34
N PHE A 217 31.72 -13.08 -10.83
CA PHE A 217 32.27 -14.25 -10.16
C PHE A 217 31.23 -15.35 -9.95
N ARG A 218 31.73 -16.58 -9.70
CA ARG A 218 30.96 -17.71 -9.17
C ARG A 218 31.46 -18.11 -7.79
N VAL A 219 30.55 -18.41 -6.87
CA VAL A 219 30.87 -18.83 -5.50
C VAL A 219 29.85 -19.83 -4.97
N PRO A 220 30.21 -20.69 -4.00
CA PRO A 220 29.24 -21.50 -3.28
C PRO A 220 28.16 -20.62 -2.62
N VAL A 221 26.92 -21.10 -2.57
CA VAL A 221 25.78 -20.38 -1.97
C VAL A 221 26.05 -19.98 -0.51
N SER A 222 26.81 -20.80 0.22
CA SER A 222 27.23 -20.51 1.60
C SER A 222 28.08 -19.24 1.73
N GLU A 223 28.83 -18.86 0.69
CA GLU A 223 29.71 -17.70 0.66
C GLU A 223 29.08 -16.48 -0.02
N LEU A 224 27.96 -16.67 -0.72
CA LEU A 224 27.32 -15.65 -1.55
C LEU A 224 27.01 -14.37 -0.76
N ALA A 225 26.44 -14.48 0.44
CA ALA A 225 26.10 -13.32 1.26
C ALA A 225 27.34 -12.47 1.63
N GLN A 226 28.46 -13.12 1.94
CA GLN A 226 29.71 -12.42 2.25
C GLN A 226 30.24 -11.69 1.01
N LYS A 227 30.35 -12.41 -0.11
CA LYS A 227 30.89 -11.87 -1.36
C LYS A 227 30.03 -10.73 -1.93
N LEU A 228 28.71 -10.84 -1.85
CA LEU A 228 27.80 -9.77 -2.24
C LEU A 228 27.96 -8.53 -1.35
N SER A 229 28.28 -8.70 -0.06
CA SER A 229 28.54 -7.56 0.83
C SER A 229 29.85 -6.83 0.48
N GLU A 230 30.86 -7.57 0.01
CA GLU A 230 32.17 -7.04 -0.41
C GLU A 230 32.14 -6.46 -1.84
N THR A 231 31.14 -6.78 -2.65
CA THR A 231 31.06 -6.40 -4.06
C THR A 231 30.24 -5.10 -4.22
N PRO A 232 30.84 -3.97 -4.63
CA PRO A 232 30.13 -2.69 -4.66
C PRO A 232 29.04 -2.65 -5.75
N GLN A 233 29.29 -3.25 -6.92
CA GLN A 233 28.40 -3.17 -8.08
C GLN A 233 28.07 -4.56 -8.61
N PHE A 234 26.79 -4.88 -8.66
CA PHE A 234 26.22 -6.04 -9.35
C PHE A 234 24.76 -5.76 -9.66
N LYS A 235 24.21 -6.46 -10.67
CA LYS A 235 22.81 -6.30 -11.08
C LYS A 235 22.01 -7.59 -10.99
N TYR A 236 22.62 -8.72 -11.33
CA TYR A 236 21.93 -10.02 -11.33
C TYR A 236 22.66 -11.00 -10.41
N VAL A 237 21.91 -11.74 -9.62
CA VAL A 237 22.43 -12.80 -8.74
C VAL A 237 21.59 -14.05 -8.99
N VAL A 238 22.21 -15.09 -9.54
CA VAL A 238 21.56 -16.35 -9.90
C VAL A 238 22.16 -17.45 -9.04
N PHE A 239 21.38 -18.17 -8.24
CA PHE A 239 21.94 -19.15 -7.31
C PHE A 239 21.01 -20.29 -6.94
N ASP A 240 21.57 -21.47 -6.74
CA ASP A 240 20.84 -22.68 -6.35
C ASP A 240 20.60 -22.70 -4.82
N GLY A 241 19.69 -21.83 -4.36
CA GLY A 241 19.38 -21.69 -2.95
C GLY A 241 18.08 -20.95 -2.64
N VAL A 242 17.83 -20.73 -1.34
CA VAL A 242 16.67 -19.98 -0.84
C VAL A 242 16.98 -18.48 -0.90
N ILE A 243 16.09 -17.69 -1.49
CA ILE A 243 16.12 -16.23 -1.37
C ILE A 243 15.68 -15.87 0.06
N THR A 244 16.64 -15.48 0.91
CA THR A 244 16.40 -15.12 2.30
C THR A 244 16.34 -13.61 2.51
N GLN A 245 15.75 -13.15 3.62
CA GLN A 245 15.72 -11.71 3.97
C GLN A 245 17.13 -11.12 4.05
N ARG A 246 18.12 -11.88 4.55
CA ARG A 246 19.51 -11.45 4.61
C ARG A 246 20.07 -11.09 3.23
N LEU A 247 19.78 -11.88 2.19
CA LEU A 247 20.22 -11.58 0.83
C LEU A 247 19.49 -10.37 0.24
N VAL A 248 18.19 -10.24 0.55
CA VAL A 248 17.40 -9.06 0.17
C VAL A 248 17.96 -7.80 0.79
N ASP A 249 18.31 -7.81 2.09
CA ASP A 249 18.87 -6.65 2.79
C ASP A 249 20.24 -6.26 2.25
N ILE A 250 21.10 -7.25 1.95
CA ILE A 250 22.41 -7.01 1.33
C ILE A 250 22.23 -6.36 -0.03
N ALA A 251 21.31 -6.86 -0.85
CA ALA A 251 21.01 -6.26 -2.16
C ALA A 251 20.43 -4.85 -2.02
N ALA A 252 19.48 -4.67 -1.09
CA ALA A 252 18.77 -3.43 -0.82
C ALA A 252 19.66 -2.27 -0.33
N ALA A 253 20.87 -2.56 0.15
CA ALA A 253 21.85 -1.54 0.53
C ALA A 253 22.37 -0.71 -0.66
N ARG A 254 21.99 -1.06 -1.90
CA ARG A 254 22.35 -0.34 -3.13
C ARG A 254 21.13 0.41 -3.66
N ASP A 255 21.37 1.53 -4.33
CA ASP A 255 20.31 2.38 -4.92
C ASP A 255 20.01 2.04 -6.40
N GLU A 256 20.29 0.81 -6.84
CA GLU A 256 20.11 0.33 -8.22
C GLU A 256 19.15 -0.87 -8.28
N ASP A 257 18.44 -1.04 -9.41
CA ASP A 257 17.60 -2.23 -9.63
C ASP A 257 18.43 -3.51 -9.62
N ILE A 258 18.13 -4.42 -8.70
CA ILE A 258 18.84 -5.70 -8.52
C ILE A 258 17.86 -6.87 -8.65
N PHE A 259 18.30 -7.92 -9.35
CA PHE A 259 17.55 -9.14 -9.58
C PHE A 259 18.17 -10.31 -8.81
N LEU A 260 17.41 -10.89 -7.89
CA LEU A 260 17.76 -12.11 -7.18
C LEU A 260 16.97 -13.29 -7.76
N ILE A 261 17.66 -14.22 -8.41
CA ILE A 261 17.10 -15.42 -9.01
C ILE A 261 17.57 -16.63 -8.21
N GLY A 262 16.65 -17.27 -7.49
CA GLY A 262 16.94 -18.40 -6.61
C GLY A 262 16.12 -19.64 -6.94
N ALA A 263 16.48 -20.79 -6.36
CA ALA A 263 15.69 -22.01 -6.50
C ALA A 263 14.28 -21.84 -5.89
N ARG A 264 14.19 -21.17 -4.73
CA ARG A 264 12.92 -20.93 -4.02
C ARG A 264 12.93 -19.63 -3.22
N LEU A 265 11.75 -19.10 -2.94
CA LEU A 265 11.56 -17.95 -2.06
C LEU A 265 11.55 -18.38 -0.59
N GLY A 266 12.19 -17.59 0.26
CA GLY A 266 12.07 -17.71 1.70
C GLY A 266 10.73 -17.19 2.22
N GLU A 267 10.40 -17.58 3.45
CA GLU A 267 9.20 -17.08 4.14
C GLU A 267 9.44 -15.65 4.65
N ASN A 268 8.38 -14.83 4.65
CA ASN A 268 8.36 -13.47 5.22
C ASN A 268 9.42 -12.50 4.65
N LEU A 269 9.52 -12.41 3.32
CA LEU A 269 10.41 -11.46 2.65
C LEU A 269 9.81 -10.04 2.60
N SER A 270 10.54 -9.06 3.14
CA SER A 270 10.28 -7.62 2.98
C SER A 270 11.13 -7.09 1.82
N LEU A 271 10.50 -6.88 0.67
CA LEU A 271 11.16 -6.43 -0.56
C LEU A 271 11.14 -4.91 -0.66
N LYS A 272 12.26 -4.31 -1.09
CA LYS A 272 12.32 -2.90 -1.49
C LYS A 272 11.93 -2.73 -2.97
N PRO A 273 11.44 -1.55 -3.40
CA PRO A 273 10.97 -1.34 -4.78
C PRO A 273 11.97 -1.67 -5.89
N HIS A 274 13.27 -1.49 -5.62
CA HIS A 274 14.37 -1.77 -6.55
C HIS A 274 14.90 -3.21 -6.47
N ILE A 275 14.34 -4.06 -5.60
CA ILE A 275 14.75 -5.46 -5.45
C ILE A 275 13.72 -6.38 -6.08
N HIS A 276 14.11 -6.99 -7.19
CA HIS A 276 13.31 -7.91 -7.98
C HIS A 276 13.70 -9.35 -7.61
N VAL A 277 12.72 -10.18 -7.26
CA VAL A 277 12.95 -11.58 -6.91
C VAL A 277 12.23 -12.52 -7.88
N LEU A 278 12.95 -13.53 -8.36
CA LEU A 278 12.44 -14.54 -9.29
C LEU A 278 12.84 -15.92 -8.80
N THR A 279 11.99 -16.90 -9.02
CA THR A 279 12.37 -18.31 -8.86
C THR A 279 12.79 -18.89 -10.19
N MET A 280 13.73 -19.83 -10.17
CA MET A 280 14.16 -20.58 -11.35
C MET A 280 12.98 -21.26 -12.06
N ASP A 281 12.02 -21.80 -11.29
CA ASP A 281 10.80 -22.42 -11.85
C ASP A 281 9.92 -21.43 -12.61
N LYS A 282 9.74 -20.22 -12.07
CA LYS A 282 8.98 -19.18 -12.75
C LYS A 282 9.69 -18.75 -14.03
N LEU A 283 11.00 -18.55 -13.96
CA LEU A 283 11.83 -18.20 -15.12
C LEU A 283 11.74 -19.25 -16.24
N ARG A 284 11.72 -20.54 -15.89
CA ARG A 284 11.51 -21.64 -16.85
C ARG A 284 10.11 -21.60 -17.49
N SER A 285 9.07 -21.37 -16.69
CA SER A 285 7.70 -21.31 -17.20
C SER A 285 7.51 -20.16 -18.19
N GLU A 286 8.15 -19.02 -17.93
CA GLU A 286 8.13 -17.85 -18.81
C GLU A 286 8.93 -18.12 -20.09
N TYR A 287 10.14 -18.69 -19.99
CA TYR A 287 10.96 -19.09 -21.15
C TYR A 287 10.21 -20.03 -22.10
N ALA A 288 9.57 -21.06 -21.55
CA ALA A 288 8.82 -22.05 -22.33
C ALA A 288 7.60 -21.43 -23.02
N SER A 289 6.94 -20.46 -22.39
CA SER A 289 5.77 -19.78 -22.97
C SER A 289 6.12 -18.89 -24.16
N GLU A 290 7.28 -18.23 -24.13
CA GLU A 290 7.76 -17.38 -25.23
C GLU A 290 8.26 -18.20 -26.42
N HIS A 291 8.90 -19.34 -26.17
CA HIS A 291 9.41 -20.24 -27.21
C HIS A 291 8.37 -21.21 -27.78
N SER A 292 7.17 -21.30 -27.18
CA SER A 292 6.04 -22.08 -27.71
C SER A 292 5.10 -21.27 -28.62
N GLN A 293 5.30 -19.95 -28.72
CA GLN A 293 4.54 -19.05 -29.60
C GLN A 293 5.27 -18.67 -30.89
N ASN A 294 6.47 -19.20 -31.13
CA ASN A 294 7.24 -19.06 -32.37
C ASN A 294 7.30 -20.37 -33.15
#